data_AF-A0A7W1L7E8-F1
#
_entry.id   AF-A0A7W1L7E8-F1
#
_cell.length_a   1.000
_cell.length_b   1.000
_cell.length_c   1.000
_cell.angle_alpha   90.00
_cell.angle_beta   90.00
_cell.angle_gamma   90.00
#
_symmetry.space_group_name_H-M   'P 1'
#
loop_
_entity.id
_entity.type
_entity.pdbx_description
1 polymer ?
#
loop_
_entity_poly.entity_id
_entity_poly.type
_entity_poly.pdbx_seq_one_letter_code
_entity_poly.pdbx_strand_id
1 'polypeptide(L)'
;MRDLKLCGLALAVMAVFAWIHVIALDVPSLRRLELSALDAQIRIRGSRHPGPEILIVMIDDRTIAELGQWPPPRHTLAQLVTMLRRAGAKAIGIDILYADPSPPAASAGDVALAQAIGEAGNVVLPFTFEFGARPGGIVPPALARATYARLSSGGNYRPLALAPTGIVAPLPALAERSSLGHMLVAFDVDGAPRYDYPALVYDVEFYPSMAVRIAQLFLDVPWNEVGLELGRGVSLGRLFVPTDPQMRLLVDYLGPSAAFPTYSLSQVLAGAVPESVFRDRIVLIGANVAGTRDTFASPFTGVMPGVERLATVIDSILHERHLRRAAAAPWLEVAAMFGSALVLGLVVSRLSLAAAFVVAVVLVSLFAGSAQVALTRYGLWQASAVPIVALVLTFVALSLYRYGLLDKERRHIRRVFQRYLAPQMVDRLVREQKLPELGGELRELTVLFSDLRGFTALSERLEPTVLTRVINAFLSAATEAVL
;
A
#
# COMPACT_ATOMS: atom_id res chain seq x y z
N MET A 1 -18.28 -1.74 -36.62
CA MET A 1 -19.19 -1.92 -35.45
C MET A 1 -18.61 -2.81 -34.35
N ARG A 2 -18.00 -3.97 -34.65
CA ARG A 2 -17.42 -4.88 -33.63
C ARG A 2 -16.33 -4.22 -32.77
N ASP A 3 -15.37 -3.54 -33.41
CA ASP A 3 -14.29 -2.80 -32.74
C ASP A 3 -14.83 -1.78 -31.74
N LEU A 4 -15.84 -1.00 -32.15
CA LEU A 4 -16.46 0.02 -31.31
C LEU A 4 -17.18 -0.58 -30.08
N LYS A 5 -17.84 -1.74 -30.24
CA LYS A 5 -18.49 -2.44 -29.11
C LYS A 5 -17.48 -2.99 -28.11
N LEU A 6 -16.37 -3.58 -28.60
CA LEU A 6 -15.31 -4.10 -27.73
C LEU A 6 -14.55 -2.99 -27.00
N CYS A 7 -14.20 -1.91 -27.70
CA CYS A 7 -13.59 -0.74 -27.06
C CYS A 7 -14.56 -0.08 -26.08
N GLY A 8 -15.83 0.07 -26.43
CA GLY A 8 -16.86 0.59 -25.53
C GLY A 8 -17.02 -0.25 -24.26
N LEU A 9 -17.04 -1.58 -24.38
CA LEU A 9 -17.06 -2.48 -23.23
C LEU A 9 -15.80 -2.35 -22.37
N ALA A 10 -14.62 -2.31 -23.00
CA ALA A 10 -13.35 -2.14 -22.29
C ALA A 10 -13.34 -0.85 -21.45
N LEU A 11 -13.76 0.26 -22.06
CA LEU A 11 -13.84 1.57 -21.39
C LEU A 11 -14.88 1.58 -20.28
N ALA A 12 -16.03 0.94 -20.47
CA ALA A 12 -17.07 0.85 -19.44
C ALA A 12 -16.60 0.07 -18.21
N VAL A 13 -15.95 -1.09 -18.41
CA VAL A 13 -15.34 -1.86 -17.32
C VAL A 13 -14.26 -1.03 -16.63
N MET A 14 -13.39 -0.38 -17.42
CA MET A 14 -12.30 0.43 -16.87
C MET A 14 -12.79 1.65 -16.11
N ALA A 15 -13.92 2.26 -16.48
CA ALA A 15 -14.51 3.38 -15.76
C ALA A 15 -14.95 2.98 -14.34
N VAL A 16 -15.52 1.79 -14.17
CA VAL A 16 -15.86 1.24 -12.85
C VAL A 16 -14.59 1.08 -12.01
N PHE A 17 -13.53 0.49 -12.57
CA PHE A 17 -12.27 0.33 -11.85
C PHE A 17 -11.54 1.64 -11.59
N ALA A 18 -11.62 2.63 -12.47
CA ALA A 18 -11.06 3.95 -12.26
C ALA A 18 -11.74 4.65 -11.07
N TRP A 19 -13.07 4.50 -10.95
CA TRP A 19 -13.78 4.97 -9.77
C TRP A 19 -13.35 4.24 -8.50
N ILE A 20 -13.25 2.90 -8.53
CA ILE A 20 -12.72 2.07 -7.43
C ILE A 20 -11.30 2.52 -7.04
N HIS A 21 -10.44 2.83 -8.01
CA HIS A 21 -9.06 3.26 -7.81
C HIS A 21 -8.97 4.59 -7.08
N VAL A 22 -9.81 5.55 -7.45
CA VAL A 22 -9.85 6.87 -6.80
C VAL A 22 -10.19 6.75 -5.31
N ILE A 23 -11.09 5.83 -4.96
CA ILE A 23 -11.52 5.60 -3.56
C ILE A 23 -10.70 4.51 -2.84
N ALA A 24 -9.76 3.85 -3.53
CA ALA A 24 -9.12 2.64 -3.02
C ALA A 24 -8.37 2.86 -1.70
N LEU A 25 -7.75 4.03 -1.51
CA LEU A 25 -7.02 4.36 -0.29
C LEU A 25 -7.93 4.81 0.88
N ASP A 26 -9.20 5.11 0.60
CA ASP A 26 -10.17 5.52 1.60
C ASP A 26 -11.02 4.32 2.11
N VAL A 27 -11.10 3.25 1.30
CA VAL A 27 -11.83 2.01 1.66
C VAL A 27 -10.88 0.98 2.26
N PRO A 28 -11.07 0.52 3.52
CA PRO A 28 -10.08 -0.32 4.21
C PRO A 28 -9.66 -1.59 3.46
N SER A 29 -10.61 -2.32 2.86
CA SER A 29 -10.32 -3.56 2.15
C SER A 29 -9.50 -3.35 0.88
N LEU A 30 -9.78 -2.29 0.13
CA LEU A 30 -9.04 -1.93 -1.08
C LEU A 30 -7.67 -1.35 -0.73
N ARG A 31 -7.60 -0.55 0.33
CA ARG A 31 -6.36 0.01 0.87
C ARG A 31 -5.40 -1.11 1.26
N ARG A 32 -5.87 -2.17 1.91
CA ARG A 32 -5.06 -3.34 2.25
C ARG A 32 -4.37 -3.94 1.03
N LEU A 33 -5.06 -4.02 -0.11
CA LEU A 33 -4.51 -4.54 -1.35
C LEU A 33 -3.37 -3.65 -1.88
N GLU A 34 -3.57 -2.33 -1.91
CA GLU A 34 -2.53 -1.37 -2.35
C GLU A 34 -1.32 -1.34 -1.41
N LEU A 35 -1.53 -1.44 -0.10
CA LEU A 35 -0.44 -1.49 0.88
C LEU A 35 0.34 -2.80 0.80
N SER A 36 -0.33 -3.91 0.51
CA SER A 36 0.35 -5.19 0.25
C SER A 36 1.24 -5.10 -1.00
N ALA A 37 0.79 -4.38 -2.04
CA ALA A 37 1.60 -4.12 -3.22
C ALA A 37 2.78 -3.18 -2.91
N LEU A 38 2.58 -2.13 -2.11
CA LEU A 38 3.67 -1.27 -1.62
C LEU A 38 4.73 -2.07 -0.87
N ASP A 39 4.33 -2.94 0.06
CA ASP A 39 5.27 -3.77 0.80
C ASP A 39 6.04 -4.73 -0.13
N ALA A 40 5.37 -5.27 -1.15
CA ALA A 40 6.02 -6.09 -2.17
C ALA A 40 7.06 -5.27 -2.96
N GLN A 41 6.73 -4.03 -3.34
CA GLN A 41 7.69 -3.15 -4.03
C GLN A 41 8.90 -2.82 -3.15
N ILE A 42 8.70 -2.58 -1.85
CA ILE A 42 9.79 -2.34 -0.88
C ILE A 42 10.65 -3.60 -0.73
N ARG A 43 10.06 -4.81 -0.66
CA ARG A 43 10.82 -6.06 -0.65
C ARG A 43 11.61 -6.28 -1.93
N ILE A 44 11.02 -6.01 -3.10
CA ILE A 44 11.70 -6.14 -4.41
C ILE A 44 12.83 -5.11 -4.55
N ARG A 45 12.67 -3.90 -4.00
CA ARG A 45 13.74 -2.90 -3.91
C ARG A 45 14.95 -3.43 -3.14
N GLY A 46 14.72 -4.38 -2.22
CA GLY A 46 15.75 -5.00 -1.40
C GLY A 46 16.23 -4.12 -0.26
N SER A 47 17.21 -4.63 0.48
CA SER A 47 17.79 -3.94 1.62
C SER A 47 18.65 -2.74 1.19
N ARG A 48 18.62 -1.67 1.98
CA ARG A 48 19.45 -0.47 1.88
C ARG A 48 20.30 -0.36 3.13
N HIS A 49 21.53 0.14 2.98
CA HIS A 49 22.38 0.44 4.12
C HIS A 49 22.02 1.84 4.65
N PRO A 50 21.89 2.02 5.98
CA PRO A 50 21.74 3.35 6.57
C PRO A 50 23.04 4.17 6.41
N GLY A 51 22.93 5.47 6.62
CA GLY A 51 24.12 6.31 6.77
C GLY A 51 24.87 6.06 8.09
N PRO A 52 26.11 6.56 8.21
CA PRO A 52 26.97 6.33 9.37
C PRO A 52 26.61 7.16 10.62
N GLU A 53 25.67 8.11 10.50
CA GLU A 53 25.36 9.12 11.51
C GLU A 53 24.65 8.55 12.73
N ILE A 54 23.93 7.44 12.59
CA ILE A 54 23.02 6.91 13.62
C ILE A 54 23.58 5.63 14.21
N LEU A 55 23.54 5.53 15.54
CA LEU A 55 23.74 4.29 16.27
C LEU A 55 22.69 4.11 17.37
N ILE A 56 22.52 2.87 17.80
CA ILE A 56 21.54 2.50 18.82
C ILE A 56 22.27 1.97 20.06
N VAL A 57 21.94 2.51 21.22
CA VAL A 57 22.26 1.93 22.54
C VAL A 57 21.01 1.21 23.02
N MET A 58 21.02 -0.11 22.89
CA MET A 58 19.86 -0.95 23.15
C MET A 58 19.79 -1.37 24.62
N ILE A 59 18.64 -1.17 25.23
CA ILE A 59 18.28 -1.81 26.49
C ILE A 59 17.69 -3.18 26.14
N ASP A 60 18.51 -4.20 26.26
CA ASP A 60 18.20 -5.59 25.92
C ASP A 60 18.01 -6.46 27.17
N ASP A 61 17.61 -7.72 26.97
CA ASP A 61 17.43 -8.68 28.07
C ASP A 61 18.70 -8.84 28.93
N ARG A 62 19.89 -8.71 28.32
CA ARG A 62 21.17 -8.70 29.05
C ARG A 62 21.25 -7.54 30.02
N THR A 63 20.95 -6.32 29.57
CA THR A 63 20.95 -5.13 30.42
C THR A 63 19.98 -5.29 31.59
N ILE A 64 18.81 -5.88 31.36
CA ILE A 64 17.83 -6.12 32.43
C ILE A 64 18.28 -7.21 33.39
N ALA A 65 18.94 -8.26 32.91
CA ALA A 65 19.54 -9.27 33.77
C ALA A 65 20.63 -8.69 34.69
N GLU A 66 21.43 -7.73 34.20
CA GLU A 66 22.50 -7.08 34.96
C GLU A 66 21.97 -6.00 35.93
N LEU A 67 20.99 -5.18 35.52
CA LEU A 67 20.42 -4.10 36.33
C LEU A 67 19.30 -4.54 37.27
N GLY A 68 18.69 -5.70 37.03
CA GLY A 68 17.65 -6.30 37.86
C GLY A 68 16.26 -5.64 37.79
N GLN A 69 16.06 -4.64 36.93
CA GLN A 69 14.76 -3.97 36.79
C GLN A 69 14.54 -3.33 35.41
N TRP A 70 13.26 -3.23 35.01
CA TRP A 70 12.77 -2.46 33.88
C TRP A 70 11.73 -1.42 34.36
N PRO A 71 11.76 -0.16 33.88
CA PRO A 71 12.83 0.47 33.10
C PRO A 71 14.15 0.62 33.89
N PRO A 72 15.29 0.89 33.21
CA PRO A 72 16.56 1.17 33.89
C PRO A 72 16.43 2.29 34.94
N PRO A 73 17.21 2.25 36.04
CA PRO A 73 17.24 3.35 37.00
C PRO A 73 17.61 4.68 36.34
N ARG A 74 16.98 5.79 36.76
CA ARG A 74 17.19 7.11 36.14
C ARG A 74 18.61 7.64 36.37
N HIS A 75 19.26 7.25 37.46
CA HIS A 75 20.68 7.55 37.70
C HIS A 75 21.60 6.84 36.68
N THR A 76 21.25 5.64 36.24
CA THR A 76 22.00 4.90 35.21
C THR A 76 21.90 5.61 33.86
N LEU A 77 20.72 6.10 33.51
CA LEU A 77 20.55 6.93 32.32
C LEU A 77 21.26 8.28 32.44
N ALA A 78 21.29 8.89 33.62
CA ALA A 78 22.04 10.11 33.86
C ALA A 78 23.54 9.90 33.57
N GLN A 79 24.12 8.80 34.08
CA GLN A 79 25.51 8.42 33.81
C GLN A 79 25.77 8.21 32.31
N LEU A 80 24.85 7.52 31.63
CA LEU A 80 24.94 7.32 30.18
C LEU A 80 24.91 8.66 29.43
N VAL A 81 23.97 9.56 29.74
CA VAL A 81 23.87 10.87 29.09
C VAL A 81 25.16 11.69 29.29
N THR A 82 25.69 11.73 30.51
CA THR A 82 26.96 12.39 30.80
C THR A 82 28.12 11.79 30.01
N MET A 83 28.21 10.46 29.91
CA MET A 83 29.22 9.76 29.13
C MET A 83 29.11 10.09 27.64
N LEU A 84 27.92 9.99 27.06
CA LEU A 84 27.67 10.27 25.65
C LEU A 84 27.98 11.73 25.30
N ARG A 85 27.64 12.66 26.19
CA ARG A 85 28.01 14.07 26.05
C ARG A 85 29.54 14.24 26.02
N ARG A 86 30.26 13.61 26.94
CA ARG A 86 31.74 13.62 26.98
C ARG A 86 32.35 13.02 25.72
N ALA A 87 31.76 11.93 25.21
CA ALA A 87 32.20 11.24 24.00
C ALA A 87 31.91 12.03 22.70
N GLY A 88 31.22 13.17 22.78
CA GLY A 88 30.94 14.04 21.64
C GLY A 88 29.72 13.62 20.82
N ALA A 89 28.76 12.91 21.41
CA ALA A 89 27.47 12.64 20.75
C ALA A 89 26.79 13.97 20.37
N LYS A 90 26.33 14.06 19.13
CA LYS A 90 25.76 15.29 18.56
C LYS A 90 24.28 15.46 18.91
N ALA A 91 23.53 14.37 18.91
CA ALA A 91 22.16 14.33 19.41
C ALA A 91 21.91 13.01 20.15
N ILE A 92 21.15 13.08 21.25
CA ILE A 92 20.80 11.91 22.07
C ILE A 92 19.28 11.80 22.12
N GLY A 93 18.71 10.73 21.58
CA GLY A 93 17.27 10.45 21.67
C GLY A 93 17.02 9.34 22.68
N ILE A 94 16.18 9.57 23.71
CA ILE A 94 15.82 8.53 24.68
C ILE A 94 14.38 8.08 24.39
N ASP A 95 14.21 6.96 23.71
CA ASP A 95 12.92 6.39 23.29
C ASP A 95 12.18 5.67 24.44
N ILE A 96 12.05 6.37 25.57
CA ILE A 96 11.32 5.91 26.76
C ILE A 96 10.58 7.11 27.36
N LEU A 97 9.26 6.96 27.55
CA LEU A 97 8.43 7.98 28.17
C LEU A 97 8.50 7.91 29.71
N TYR A 98 9.13 8.90 30.32
CA TYR A 98 9.20 9.07 31.78
C TYR A 98 8.12 10.02 32.29
N ALA A 99 6.85 9.60 32.23
CA ALA A 99 5.71 10.39 32.70
C ALA A 99 5.53 10.36 34.22
N ASP A 100 5.86 9.22 34.85
CA ASP A 100 5.68 8.99 36.28
C ASP A 100 6.98 9.22 37.08
N PRO A 101 6.90 9.78 38.31
CA PRO A 101 8.05 9.97 39.17
C PRO A 101 8.62 8.63 39.61
N SER A 102 9.93 8.60 39.84
CA SER A 102 10.55 7.45 40.51
C SER A 102 9.98 7.28 41.92
N PRO A 103 9.94 6.05 42.47
CA PRO A 103 9.58 5.83 43.87
C PRO A 103 10.41 6.72 44.80
N PRO A 104 9.91 7.11 46.00
CA PRO A 104 10.60 8.05 46.88
C PRO A 104 12.06 7.69 47.16
N ALA A 105 12.36 6.40 47.34
CA ALA A 105 13.72 5.88 47.57
C ALA A 105 14.69 6.09 46.38
N ALA A 106 14.18 6.32 45.17
CA ALA A 106 14.94 6.53 43.94
C ALA A 106 14.73 7.92 43.32
N SER A 107 14.03 8.84 44.01
CA SER A 107 13.71 10.19 43.54
C SER A 107 14.95 11.04 43.19
N ALA A 108 16.08 10.80 43.85
CA ALA A 108 17.35 11.42 43.51
C ALA A 108 17.80 11.12 42.06
N GLY A 109 17.37 9.99 41.50
CA GLY A 109 17.63 9.62 40.11
C GLY A 109 16.94 10.53 39.10
N ASP A 110 15.73 11.01 39.39
CA ASP A 110 15.01 11.94 38.50
C ASP A 110 15.73 13.29 38.42
N VAL A 111 16.25 13.77 39.57
CA VAL A 111 17.05 14.99 39.65
C VAL A 111 18.37 14.83 38.89
N ALA A 112 19.08 13.72 39.10
CA ALA A 112 20.33 13.42 38.41
C ALA A 112 20.15 13.36 36.89
N LEU A 113 19.07 12.72 36.42
CA LEU A 113 18.76 12.64 34.99
C LEU A 113 18.41 14.02 34.43
N ALA A 114 17.58 14.80 35.12
CA ALA A 114 17.24 16.16 34.72
C ALA A 114 18.49 17.04 34.58
N GLN A 115 19.42 16.94 35.54
CA GLN A 115 20.67 17.67 35.51
C GLN A 115 21.55 17.24 34.32
N ALA A 116 21.76 15.93 34.14
CA ALA A 116 22.56 15.40 33.03
C ALA A 116 22.00 15.81 31.66
N ILE A 117 20.67 15.77 31.50
CA ILE A 117 19.97 16.24 30.29
C ILE A 117 20.23 17.72 30.05
N GLY A 118 20.08 18.56 31.08
CA GLY A 118 20.29 20.00 30.97
C GLY A 118 21.75 20.37 30.65
N GLU A 119 22.72 19.66 31.23
CA GLU A 119 24.15 19.86 30.96
C GLU A 119 24.56 19.39 29.56
N ALA A 120 23.94 18.31 29.06
CA ALA A 120 24.18 17.83 27.71
C ALA A 120 23.64 18.80 26.65
N GLY A 121 22.44 19.36 26.85
CA GLY A 121 21.82 20.37 25.99
C GLY A 121 21.35 19.86 24.62
N ASN A 122 21.56 18.58 24.32
CA ASN A 122 21.26 17.96 23.02
C ASN A 122 20.46 16.65 23.16
N VAL A 123 19.66 16.55 24.23
CA VAL A 123 18.80 15.39 24.49
C VAL A 123 17.37 15.67 24.03
N VAL A 124 16.78 14.71 23.32
CA VAL A 124 15.37 14.68 22.93
C VAL A 124 14.63 13.62 23.74
N LEU A 125 13.55 14.03 24.42
CA LEU A 125 12.63 13.13 25.10
C LEU A 125 11.30 13.02 24.36
N PRO A 126 10.66 11.84 24.40
CA PRO A 126 9.37 11.64 23.80
C PRO A 126 8.26 12.19 24.69
N PHE A 127 7.18 12.57 24.03
CA PHE A 127 5.84 12.61 24.60
C PHE A 127 4.89 11.84 23.68
N THR A 128 3.69 11.55 24.15
CA THR A 128 2.68 10.87 23.32
C THR A 128 1.32 11.52 23.43
N PHE A 129 0.46 11.19 22.48
CA PHE A 129 -0.90 11.66 22.38
C PHE A 129 -1.88 10.60 22.85
N GLU A 130 -2.91 11.03 23.56
CA GLU A 130 -4.05 10.18 23.92
C GLU A 130 -5.16 10.36 22.89
N PHE A 131 -5.89 9.28 22.62
CA PHE A 131 -7.05 9.27 21.74
C PHE A 131 -8.22 8.67 22.50
N GLY A 132 -9.33 9.39 22.62
CA GLY A 132 -10.50 8.92 23.37
C GLY A 132 -11.68 9.88 23.33
N ALA A 133 -12.75 9.54 24.06
CA ALA A 133 -13.99 10.32 24.06
C ALA A 133 -13.99 11.52 25.03
N ARG A 134 -13.01 11.59 25.95
CA ARG A 134 -12.92 12.67 26.93
C ARG A 134 -11.78 13.60 26.54
N PRO A 135 -12.07 14.84 26.10
CA PRO A 135 -11.04 15.87 26.00
C PRO A 135 -10.50 16.14 27.39
N GLY A 136 -9.19 16.06 27.58
CA GLY A 136 -8.63 16.16 28.92
C GLY A 136 -7.11 16.22 28.91
N GLY A 137 -6.58 17.40 29.23
CA GLY A 137 -5.18 17.59 29.54
C GLY A 137 -4.79 19.05 29.39
N ILE A 138 -4.39 19.69 30.50
CA ILE A 138 -3.68 20.97 30.43
C ILE A 138 -2.35 20.68 29.72
N VAL A 139 -2.08 21.37 28.61
CA VAL A 139 -0.79 21.28 27.93
C VAL A 139 0.30 21.73 28.92
N PRO A 140 1.25 20.86 29.28
CA PRO A 140 2.36 21.25 30.14
C PRO A 140 3.13 22.45 29.55
N PRO A 141 3.52 23.45 30.34
CA PRO A 141 4.21 24.65 29.83
C PRO A 141 5.48 24.34 29.01
N ALA A 142 6.18 23.25 29.32
CA ALA A 142 7.35 22.80 28.56
C ALA A 142 7.02 22.45 27.09
N LEU A 143 5.82 21.94 26.82
CA LEU A 143 5.39 21.56 25.48
C LEU A 143 5.01 22.77 24.60
N ALA A 144 4.61 23.89 25.21
CA ALA A 144 4.40 25.14 24.46
C ALA A 144 5.69 25.62 23.76
N ARG A 145 6.88 25.27 24.28
CA ARG A 145 8.18 25.58 23.64
C ARG A 145 8.55 24.59 22.54
N ALA A 146 7.88 23.46 22.48
CA ALA A 146 8.14 22.40 21.51
C ALA A 146 7.38 22.61 20.19
N THR A 147 6.41 23.52 20.15
CA THR A 147 5.59 23.77 18.95
C THR A 147 6.42 24.38 17.82
N TYR A 148 5.98 24.18 16.58
CA TYR A 148 6.63 24.78 15.41
C TYR A 148 6.56 26.31 15.50
N ALA A 149 7.71 26.99 15.37
CA ALA A 149 7.76 28.45 15.48
C ALA A 149 7.32 29.18 14.21
N ARG A 150 7.56 28.57 13.03
CA ARG A 150 7.17 29.14 11.73
C ARG A 150 6.15 28.24 11.07
N LEU A 151 4.92 28.72 10.96
CA LEU A 151 3.88 28.03 10.21
C LEU A 151 3.55 28.83 8.96
N SER A 152 3.50 28.14 7.83
CA SER A 152 2.94 28.67 6.60
C SER A 152 1.83 27.77 6.09
N SER A 153 0.75 28.40 5.65
CA SER A 153 -0.38 27.73 5.01
C SER A 153 -0.26 27.94 3.50
N GLY A 154 -0.02 26.87 2.76
CA GLY A 154 0.12 26.92 1.30
C GLY A 154 -0.22 25.63 0.57
N GLY A 155 -0.48 24.53 1.31
CA GLY A 155 -0.91 23.26 0.76
C GLY A 155 -2.37 22.94 1.07
N ASN A 156 -2.87 21.85 0.47
CA ASN A 156 -4.19 21.29 0.75
C ASN A 156 -4.18 20.49 2.06
N TYR A 157 -3.85 21.13 3.19
CA TYR A 157 -3.78 20.46 4.48
C TYR A 157 -5.11 19.78 4.84
N ARG A 158 -5.02 18.53 5.28
CA ARG A 158 -6.16 17.71 5.72
C ARG A 158 -5.87 17.20 7.13
N PRO A 159 -6.64 17.61 8.15
CA PRO A 159 -6.42 17.11 9.50
C PRO A 159 -6.69 15.60 9.59
N LEU A 160 -6.12 14.97 10.62
CA LEU A 160 -6.41 13.59 10.97
C LEU A 160 -7.89 13.38 11.26
N ALA A 161 -8.40 12.23 10.84
CA ALA A 161 -9.80 11.85 11.11
C ALA A 161 -10.07 11.67 12.61
N LEU A 162 -9.08 11.17 13.36
CA LEU A 162 -9.14 11.05 14.81
C LEU A 162 -8.13 12.05 15.42
N ALA A 163 -8.65 13.17 15.91
CA ALA A 163 -7.84 14.16 16.60
C ALA A 163 -7.43 13.65 17.99
N PRO A 164 -6.21 13.95 18.45
CA PRO A 164 -5.82 13.67 19.82
C PRO A 164 -6.68 14.40 20.84
N THR A 165 -6.90 13.79 22.00
CA THR A 165 -7.73 14.34 23.09
C THR A 165 -6.95 14.68 24.35
N GLY A 166 -5.68 14.28 24.42
CA GLY A 166 -4.79 14.56 25.54
C GLY A 166 -3.32 14.39 25.14
N ILE A 167 -2.42 14.83 26.02
CA ILE A 167 -0.98 14.64 25.88
C ILE A 167 -0.42 14.06 27.18
N VAL A 168 0.40 13.02 27.04
CA VAL A 168 1.23 12.50 28.13
C VAL A 168 2.67 12.95 27.88
N ALA A 169 3.15 13.86 28.72
CA ALA A 169 4.48 14.43 28.68
C ALA A 169 5.41 13.76 29.69
N PRO A 170 6.74 13.84 29.53
CA PRO A 170 7.67 13.46 30.58
C PRO A 170 7.53 14.38 31.79
N LEU A 171 8.08 13.95 32.93
CA LEU A 171 8.12 14.72 34.18
C LEU A 171 8.57 16.17 33.93
N PRO A 172 7.94 17.19 34.56
CA PRO A 172 8.27 18.60 34.32
C PRO A 172 9.77 18.91 34.44
N ALA A 173 10.46 18.36 35.43
CA ALA A 173 11.90 18.56 35.64
C ALA A 173 12.76 18.06 34.47
N LEU A 174 12.32 17.01 33.77
CA LEU A 174 12.96 16.47 32.57
C LEU A 174 12.55 17.25 31.33
N ALA A 175 11.26 17.53 31.20
CA ALA A 175 10.66 18.22 30.06
C ALA A 175 11.22 19.64 29.87
N GLU A 176 11.47 20.36 30.97
CA GLU A 176 11.94 21.73 30.92
C GLU A 176 13.39 21.87 30.42
N ARG A 177 14.18 20.79 30.55
CA ARG A 177 15.63 20.77 30.25
C ARG A 177 15.97 20.03 28.95
N SER A 178 14.98 19.42 28.31
CA SER A 178 15.15 18.65 27.08
C SER A 178 14.45 19.31 25.89
N SER A 179 14.84 18.89 24.69
CA SER A 179 13.99 19.04 23.52
C SER A 179 12.88 17.99 23.55
N LEU A 180 11.68 18.33 23.10
CA LEU A 180 10.52 17.43 23.12
C LEU A 180 10.03 17.16 21.70
N GLY A 181 9.76 15.89 21.40
CA GLY A 181 9.09 15.48 20.16
C GLY A 181 8.18 14.28 20.40
N HIS A 182 7.09 14.17 19.66
CA HIS A 182 6.14 13.09 19.90
C HIS A 182 6.61 11.77 19.28
N MET A 183 6.21 10.64 19.88
CA MET A 183 6.52 9.29 19.39
C MET A 183 5.33 8.54 18.78
N LEU A 184 4.28 9.26 18.36
CA LEU A 184 3.07 8.66 17.78
C LEU A 184 3.38 7.64 16.68
N VAL A 185 2.99 6.40 16.92
CA VAL A 185 2.99 5.32 15.92
C VAL A 185 1.54 5.05 15.52
N ALA A 186 1.18 5.35 14.27
CA ALA A 186 -0.14 5.00 13.76
C ALA A 186 -0.06 3.72 12.93
N PHE A 187 -1.00 2.81 13.18
CA PHE A 187 -1.12 1.55 12.45
C PHE A 187 -2.08 1.68 11.27
N ASP A 188 -1.75 1.03 10.16
CA ASP A 188 -2.64 0.95 9.01
C ASP A 188 -3.68 -0.19 9.17
N VAL A 189 -4.54 -0.39 8.16
CA VAL A 189 -5.68 -1.33 8.15
C VAL A 189 -5.32 -2.81 8.35
N ASP A 190 -4.03 -3.13 8.36
CA ASP A 190 -3.45 -4.45 8.58
C ASP A 190 -2.51 -4.50 9.80
N GLY A 191 -2.41 -3.41 10.57
CA GLY A 191 -1.60 -3.34 11.78
C GLY A 191 -0.13 -2.96 11.57
N ALA A 192 0.34 -2.71 10.34
CA ALA A 192 1.72 -2.28 10.11
C ALA A 192 1.86 -0.74 10.14
N PRO A 193 2.87 -0.18 10.83
CA PRO A 193 3.08 1.26 10.91
C PRO A 193 3.86 1.79 9.71
N ARG A 194 3.18 2.15 8.62
CA ARG A 194 3.83 2.63 7.38
C ARG A 194 4.11 4.13 7.35
N TYR A 195 3.55 4.88 8.29
CA TYR A 195 3.64 6.33 8.32
C TYR A 195 4.25 6.83 9.63
N ASP A 196 5.11 7.82 9.51
CA ASP A 196 5.47 8.73 10.60
C ASP A 196 4.72 10.06 10.42
N TYR A 197 4.57 10.84 11.50
CA TYR A 197 3.88 12.12 11.46
C TYR A 197 4.87 13.23 11.85
N PRO A 198 5.62 13.83 10.91
CA PRO A 198 6.54 14.92 11.23
C PRO A 198 5.90 16.08 11.99
N ALA A 199 4.60 16.31 11.80
CA ALA A 199 3.82 17.26 12.59
C ALA A 199 2.44 16.69 12.94
N LEU A 200 2.01 16.89 14.18
CA LEU A 200 0.67 16.58 14.65
C LEU A 200 0.01 17.82 15.24
N VAL A 201 -1.26 18.03 14.92
CA VAL A 201 -2.06 19.09 15.54
C VAL A 201 -2.69 18.59 16.83
N TYR A 202 -2.60 19.40 17.89
CA TYR A 202 -3.39 19.24 19.11
C TYR A 202 -3.83 20.62 19.59
N ASP A 203 -5.13 20.75 19.86
CA ASP A 203 -5.79 22.03 20.07
C ASP A 203 -5.60 22.95 18.85
N VAL A 204 -4.75 23.98 18.97
CA VAL A 204 -4.43 24.93 17.88
C VAL A 204 -2.97 24.90 17.45
N GLU A 205 -2.14 24.11 18.13
CA GLU A 205 -0.70 24.10 17.95
C GLU A 205 -0.23 22.85 17.21
N PHE A 206 0.88 22.97 16.49
CA PHE A 206 1.52 21.86 15.80
C PHE A 206 2.79 21.42 16.53
N TYR A 207 2.87 20.13 16.77
CA TYR A 207 3.92 19.49 17.54
C TYR A 207 4.80 18.62 16.63
N PRO A 208 6.13 18.67 16.76
CA PRO A 208 7.04 17.88 15.94
C PRO A 208 7.16 16.44 16.42
N SER A 209 7.46 15.52 15.51
CA SER A 209 7.90 14.18 15.90
C SER A 209 9.29 14.20 16.52
N MET A 210 9.57 13.18 17.33
CA MET A 210 10.90 12.95 17.90
C MET A 210 11.98 12.84 16.80
N ALA A 211 11.65 12.24 15.65
CA ALA A 211 12.57 12.13 14.52
C ALA A 211 12.99 13.51 13.98
N VAL A 212 12.04 14.43 13.81
CA VAL A 212 12.30 15.81 13.36
C VAL A 212 13.20 16.55 14.34
N ARG A 213 12.93 16.43 15.64
CA ARG A 213 13.73 17.07 16.70
C ARG A 213 15.17 16.56 16.73
N ILE A 214 15.36 15.25 16.59
CA ILE A 214 16.70 14.65 16.58
C ILE A 214 17.46 15.08 15.33
N ALA A 215 16.83 15.03 14.15
CA ALA A 215 17.42 15.51 12.92
C ALA A 215 17.79 17.00 12.99
N GLN A 216 16.91 17.84 13.56
CA GLN A 216 17.16 19.27 13.77
C GLN A 216 18.42 19.53 14.62
N LEU A 217 18.57 18.83 15.75
CA LEU A 217 19.76 18.96 16.60
C LEU A 217 21.02 18.47 15.89
N PHE A 218 20.93 17.34 15.17
CA PHE A 218 22.06 16.82 14.41
C PHE A 218 22.52 17.75 13.28
N LEU A 219 21.61 18.50 12.67
CA LEU A 219 21.91 19.46 11.61
C LEU A 219 22.33 20.85 12.13
N ASP A 220 22.39 21.04 13.45
CA ASP A 220 22.66 22.32 14.11
C ASP A 220 21.72 23.46 13.65
N VAL A 221 20.47 23.14 13.30
CA VAL A 221 19.48 24.13 12.85
C VAL A 221 18.78 24.73 14.06
N PRO A 222 18.78 26.07 14.26
CA PRO A 222 18.01 26.70 15.34
C PRO A 222 16.52 26.37 15.24
N TRP A 223 15.86 26.07 16.37
CA TRP A 223 14.45 25.64 16.33
C TRP A 223 13.50 26.68 15.73
N ASN A 224 13.78 27.97 15.94
CA ASN A 224 13.02 29.07 15.36
C ASN A 224 13.19 29.23 13.84
N GLU A 225 14.14 28.52 13.23
CA GLU A 225 14.32 28.43 11.78
C GLU A 225 13.60 27.24 11.15
N VAL A 226 13.21 26.24 11.96
CA VAL A 226 12.43 25.10 11.48
C VAL A 226 11.02 25.56 11.13
N GLY A 227 10.67 25.41 9.85
CA GLY A 227 9.37 25.83 9.32
C GLY A 227 8.48 24.65 8.98
N LEU A 228 7.20 24.78 9.28
CA LEU A 228 6.14 23.87 8.91
C LEU A 228 5.35 24.46 7.73
N GLU A 229 5.31 23.74 6.62
CA GLU A 229 4.45 24.05 5.47
C GLU A 229 3.26 23.09 5.45
N LEU A 230 2.10 23.57 5.90
CA LEU A 230 0.91 22.72 6.06
C LEU A 230 0.50 22.07 4.75
N GLY A 231 0.42 20.74 4.76
CA GLY A 231 0.09 19.89 3.60
C GLY A 231 1.22 19.75 2.58
N ARG A 232 2.45 20.20 2.89
CA ARG A 232 3.62 20.07 2.01
C ARG A 232 4.82 19.43 2.68
N GLY A 233 5.16 19.81 3.91
CA GLY A 233 6.33 19.27 4.58
C GLY A 233 6.91 20.10 5.71
N VAL A 234 8.11 19.72 6.15
CA VAL A 234 8.89 20.37 7.20
C VAL A 234 10.23 20.82 6.62
N SER A 235 10.59 22.08 6.84
CA SER A 235 11.88 22.66 6.45
C SER A 235 12.86 22.63 7.62
N LEU A 236 14.00 22.00 7.42
CA LEU A 236 15.10 21.83 8.37
C LEU A 236 16.36 22.50 7.81
N GLY A 237 16.40 23.83 7.89
CA GLY A 237 17.47 24.64 7.29
C GLY A 237 17.45 24.51 5.76
N ARG A 238 18.43 23.78 5.20
CA ARG A 238 18.52 23.52 3.74
C ARG A 238 17.73 22.30 3.29
N LEU A 239 17.41 21.40 4.21
CA LEU A 239 16.66 20.18 3.91
C LEU A 239 15.16 20.45 3.95
N PHE A 240 14.42 19.84 3.04
CA PHE A 240 12.96 19.87 3.05
C PHE A 240 12.43 18.44 3.10
N VAL A 241 11.71 18.09 4.16
CA VAL A 241 11.08 16.80 4.36
C VAL A 241 9.65 16.87 3.81
N PRO A 242 9.37 16.35 2.61
CA PRO A 242 8.04 16.40 2.03
C PRO A 242 7.10 15.47 2.79
N THR A 243 5.88 15.94 3.02
CA THR A 243 4.80 15.14 3.59
C THR A 243 3.62 15.09 2.62
N ASP A 244 2.69 14.20 2.90
CA ASP A 244 1.39 14.23 2.26
C ASP A 244 0.49 15.35 2.85
N PRO A 245 -0.72 15.56 2.28
CA PRO A 245 -1.69 16.53 2.79
C PRO A 245 -2.05 16.38 4.28
N GLN A 246 -1.89 15.20 4.86
CA GLN A 246 -2.16 14.89 6.28
C GLN A 246 -0.91 15.01 7.16
N MET A 247 0.16 15.62 6.66
CA MET A 247 1.45 15.71 7.35
C MET A 247 2.06 14.35 7.69
N ARG A 248 1.85 13.35 6.82
CA ARG A 248 2.42 12.02 6.97
C ARG A 248 3.64 11.84 6.07
N LEU A 249 4.61 11.08 6.57
CA LEU A 249 5.79 10.63 5.85
C LEU A 249 5.75 9.10 5.77
N LEU A 250 5.86 8.52 4.56
CA LEU A 250 6.02 7.08 4.43
C LEU A 250 7.42 6.66 4.90
N VAL A 251 7.47 5.60 5.70
CA VAL A 251 8.72 5.05 6.23
C VAL A 251 9.42 4.23 5.14
N ASP A 252 10.62 4.66 4.71
CA ASP A 252 11.47 3.92 3.76
C ASP A 252 12.22 2.79 4.49
N TYR A 253 11.49 1.75 4.91
CA TYR A 253 12.06 0.60 5.63
C TYR A 253 13.34 0.09 4.97
N LEU A 254 14.44 0.03 5.71
CA LEU A 254 15.77 -0.22 5.13
C LEU A 254 16.00 -1.69 4.79
N GLY A 255 15.49 -2.62 5.58
CA GLY A 255 15.78 -4.04 5.40
C GLY A 255 15.28 -4.87 6.56
N PRO A 256 15.78 -6.11 6.73
CA PRO A 256 15.57 -6.86 7.96
C PRO A 256 16.17 -6.11 9.17
N SER A 257 15.74 -6.47 10.38
CA SER A 257 16.22 -5.84 11.63
C SER A 257 17.74 -5.93 11.77
N ALA A 258 18.31 -5.01 12.57
CA ALA A 258 19.73 -4.76 12.78
C ALA A 258 20.42 -4.02 11.62
N ALA A 259 19.71 -3.09 10.96
CA ALA A 259 20.33 -2.23 9.95
C ALA A 259 21.36 -1.25 10.52
N PHE A 260 21.17 -0.81 11.77
CA PHE A 260 22.01 0.19 12.43
C PHE A 260 23.01 -0.43 13.42
N PRO A 261 24.23 0.12 13.56
CA PRO A 261 25.17 -0.27 14.61
C PRO A 261 24.50 -0.20 15.98
N THR A 262 24.44 -1.33 16.68
CA THR A 262 23.71 -1.47 17.93
C THR A 262 24.62 -2.04 19.01
N TYR A 263 24.66 -1.38 20.17
CA TYR A 263 25.42 -1.80 21.35
C TYR A 263 24.49 -1.94 22.55
N SER A 264 24.70 -2.96 23.38
CA SER A 264 23.93 -3.12 24.61
C SER A 264 24.26 -2.00 25.60
N LEU A 265 23.26 -1.46 26.29
CA LEU A 265 23.46 -0.43 27.33
C LEU A 265 24.46 -0.91 28.40
N SER A 266 24.33 -2.15 28.84
CA SER A 266 25.29 -2.78 29.77
C SER A 266 26.74 -2.68 29.31
N GLN A 267 27.01 -2.98 28.03
CA GLN A 267 28.36 -2.94 27.44
C GLN A 267 28.91 -1.52 27.37
N VAL A 268 28.04 -0.55 27.04
CA VAL A 268 28.42 0.87 27.00
C VAL A 268 28.80 1.35 28.40
N LEU A 269 27.99 1.06 29.42
CA LEU A 269 28.27 1.43 30.81
C LEU A 269 29.52 0.75 31.38
N ALA A 270 29.80 -0.48 30.97
CA ALA A 270 31.02 -1.21 31.35
C ALA A 270 32.29 -0.68 30.66
N GLY A 271 32.18 0.29 29.73
CA GLY A 271 33.32 0.82 28.98
C GLY A 271 33.87 -0.12 27.90
N ALA A 272 33.08 -1.12 27.48
CA ALA A 272 33.49 -2.06 26.44
C ALA A 272 33.44 -1.45 25.02
N VAL A 273 32.70 -0.36 24.84
CA VAL A 273 32.58 0.37 23.57
C VAL A 273 33.46 1.62 23.61
N PRO A 274 34.40 1.81 22.67
CA PRO A 274 35.25 2.99 22.63
C PRO A 274 34.45 4.29 22.47
N GLU A 275 34.79 5.34 23.21
CA GLU A 275 34.09 6.63 23.15
C GLU A 275 34.09 7.26 21.75
N SER A 276 35.13 6.98 20.95
CA SER A 276 35.25 7.46 19.55
C SER A 276 34.10 7.01 18.65
N VAL A 277 33.38 5.94 19.01
CA VAL A 277 32.22 5.45 18.26
C VAL A 277 31.04 6.43 18.34
N PHE A 278 30.90 7.20 19.43
CA PHE A 278 29.77 8.10 19.65
C PHE A 278 29.99 9.52 19.12
N ARG A 279 31.24 9.86 18.78
CA ARG A 279 31.62 11.22 18.38
C ARG A 279 30.94 11.63 17.07
N ASP A 280 30.34 12.83 17.08
CA ASP A 280 29.66 13.45 15.94
C ASP A 280 28.49 12.61 15.38
N ARG A 281 27.87 11.78 16.24
CA ARG A 281 26.75 10.89 15.87
C ARG A 281 25.47 11.15 16.64
N ILE A 282 24.38 10.64 16.09
CA ILE A 282 23.08 10.49 16.74
C ILE A 282 23.09 9.18 17.52
N VAL A 283 22.83 9.25 18.81
CA VAL A 283 22.74 8.09 19.69
C VAL A 283 21.30 7.93 20.13
N LEU A 284 20.66 6.84 19.69
CA LEU A 284 19.30 6.49 20.09
C LEU A 284 19.34 5.46 21.20
N ILE A 285 18.70 5.75 22.31
CA ILE A 285 18.59 4.87 23.46
C ILE A 285 17.17 4.33 23.46
N GLY A 286 16.99 3.05 23.21
CA GLY A 286 15.67 2.42 23.16
C GLY A 286 15.72 0.98 23.63
N ALA A 287 14.56 0.33 23.67
CA ALA A 287 14.45 -0.99 24.28
C ALA A 287 14.02 -2.08 23.31
N ASN A 288 14.55 -3.27 23.55
CA ASN A 288 14.13 -4.52 22.93
C ASN A 288 14.26 -5.62 23.98
N VAL A 289 13.35 -5.58 24.95
CA VAL A 289 13.29 -6.52 26.08
C VAL A 289 12.07 -7.41 25.94
N ALA A 290 12.21 -8.69 26.23
CA ALA A 290 11.09 -9.62 26.24
C ALA A 290 9.96 -9.11 27.16
N GLY A 291 8.73 -9.06 26.64
CA GLY A 291 7.55 -8.57 27.36
C GLY A 291 7.25 -7.07 27.16
N THR A 292 8.16 -6.30 26.57
CA THR A 292 7.82 -4.96 26.04
C THR A 292 7.03 -5.11 24.74
N ARG A 293 6.08 -4.20 24.48
CA ARG A 293 5.24 -4.20 23.25
C ARG A 293 5.72 -3.19 22.20
N ASP A 294 6.98 -2.75 22.30
CA ASP A 294 7.57 -1.77 21.38
C ASP A 294 8.29 -2.47 20.21
N THR A 295 7.58 -3.40 19.58
CA THR A 295 8.03 -4.07 18.35
C THR A 295 6.93 -4.03 17.31
N PHE A 296 7.32 -3.86 16.05
CA PHE A 296 6.41 -3.58 14.95
C PHE A 296 6.69 -4.47 13.73
N ALA A 297 5.65 -4.71 12.94
CA ALA A 297 5.81 -5.36 11.64
C ALA A 297 6.37 -4.36 10.61
N SER A 298 7.32 -4.83 9.81
CA SER A 298 7.86 -4.14 8.64
C SER A 298 7.71 -5.02 7.40
N PRO A 299 7.91 -4.47 6.18
CA PRO A 299 7.88 -5.28 4.97
C PRO A 299 8.89 -6.44 4.93
N PHE A 300 9.97 -6.39 5.74
CA PHE A 300 11.06 -7.38 5.76
C PHE A 300 11.00 -8.34 6.96
N THR A 301 10.50 -7.89 8.11
CA THR A 301 10.42 -8.69 9.35
C THR A 301 9.17 -8.35 10.14
N GLY A 302 8.56 -9.34 10.80
CA GLY A 302 7.39 -9.15 11.66
C GLY A 302 7.70 -8.54 13.03
N VAL A 303 8.97 -8.45 13.42
CA VAL A 303 9.40 -8.02 14.77
C VAL A 303 10.59 -7.07 14.65
N MET A 304 10.33 -5.80 14.36
CA MET A 304 11.31 -4.71 14.31
C MET A 304 11.20 -3.86 15.59
N PRO A 305 12.30 -3.60 16.34
CA PRO A 305 12.27 -2.71 17.50
C PRO A 305 11.81 -1.29 17.15
N GLY A 306 11.04 -0.66 18.04
CA GLY A 306 10.54 0.71 17.86
C GLY A 306 11.65 1.74 17.63
N VAL A 307 12.72 1.63 18.39
CA VAL A 307 13.93 2.47 18.22
C VAL A 307 14.58 2.31 16.84
N GLU A 308 14.50 1.13 16.23
CA GLU A 308 15.02 0.90 14.87
C GLU A 308 14.11 1.54 13.81
N ARG A 309 12.78 1.56 14.05
CA ARG A 309 11.83 2.32 13.23
C ARG A 309 12.13 3.82 13.32
N LEU A 310 12.35 4.35 14.52
CA LEU A 310 12.72 5.75 14.74
C LEU A 310 14.02 6.09 14.01
N ALA A 311 15.05 5.24 14.12
CA ALA A 311 16.31 5.36 13.40
C ALA A 311 16.09 5.42 11.88
N THR A 312 15.22 4.56 11.34
CA THR A 312 14.86 4.53 9.92
C THR A 312 14.24 5.84 9.45
N VAL A 313 13.35 6.45 10.26
CA VAL A 313 12.73 7.74 9.93
C VAL A 313 13.77 8.86 9.93
N ILE A 314 14.65 8.90 10.93
CA ILE A 314 15.72 9.90 11.02
C ILE A 314 16.68 9.75 9.83
N ASP A 315 17.11 8.54 9.51
CA ASP A 315 17.96 8.22 8.36
C ASP A 315 17.32 8.68 7.04
N SER A 316 16.01 8.49 6.89
CA SER A 316 15.23 8.95 5.74
C SER A 316 15.20 10.48 5.63
N ILE A 317 15.11 11.18 6.76
CA ILE A 317 15.16 12.66 6.83
C ILE A 317 16.53 13.17 6.42
N LEU A 318 17.61 12.62 6.99
CA LEU A 318 18.98 13.10 6.77
C LEU A 318 19.47 12.87 5.33
N HIS A 319 19.02 11.78 4.70
CA HIS A 319 19.47 11.39 3.35
C HIS A 319 18.47 11.76 2.24
N GLU A 320 17.45 12.58 2.54
CA GLU A 320 16.39 12.98 1.60
C GLU A 320 15.68 11.78 0.93
N ARG A 321 15.63 10.64 1.61
CA ARG A 321 15.02 9.39 1.12
C ARG A 321 13.56 9.36 1.47
N HIS A 322 12.78 10.12 0.71
CA HIS A 322 11.35 10.27 0.97
C HIS A 322 10.52 9.41 0.03
N LEU A 323 9.72 8.52 0.61
CA LEU A 323 8.63 7.87 -0.11
C LEU A 323 7.41 8.78 -0.07
N ARG A 324 6.86 9.14 -1.22
CA ARG A 324 5.68 10.01 -1.32
C ARG A 324 4.80 9.61 -2.49
N ARG A 325 3.49 9.84 -2.35
CA ARG A 325 2.56 9.76 -3.47
C ARG A 325 2.43 11.14 -4.11
N ALA A 326 2.70 11.26 -5.41
CA ALA A 326 2.54 12.53 -6.10
C ALA A 326 1.06 12.92 -6.17
N ALA A 327 0.75 14.21 -6.04
CA ALA A 327 -0.63 14.71 -6.11
C ALA A 327 -1.32 14.39 -7.45
N ALA A 328 -0.54 14.35 -8.55
CA ALA A 328 -1.03 13.97 -9.87
C ALA A 328 -1.08 12.46 -10.13
N ALA A 329 -0.51 11.63 -9.24
CA ALA A 329 -0.42 10.18 -9.44
C ALA A 329 -1.78 9.51 -9.70
N PRO A 330 -2.86 9.77 -8.93
CA PRO A 330 -4.17 9.15 -9.19
C PRO A 330 -4.68 9.39 -10.61
N TRP A 331 -4.49 10.59 -11.14
CA TRP A 331 -4.97 10.98 -12.45
C TRP A 331 -4.12 10.38 -13.58
N LEU A 332 -2.80 10.30 -13.39
CA LEU A 332 -1.90 9.63 -14.32
C LEU A 332 -2.17 8.11 -14.36
N GLU A 333 -2.40 7.49 -13.20
CA GLU A 333 -2.78 6.09 -13.06
C GLU A 333 -4.10 5.81 -13.82
N VAL A 334 -5.13 6.64 -13.61
CA VAL A 334 -6.42 6.53 -14.32
C VAL A 334 -6.29 6.75 -15.82
N ALA A 335 -5.49 7.72 -16.26
CA ALA A 335 -5.23 7.94 -17.69
C ALA A 335 -4.56 6.72 -18.34
N ALA A 336 -3.57 6.12 -17.66
CA ALA A 336 -2.92 4.89 -18.10
C ALA A 336 -3.89 3.70 -18.14
N MET A 337 -4.80 3.59 -17.16
CA MET A 337 -5.88 2.60 -17.16
C MET A 337 -6.76 2.72 -18.40
N PHE A 338 -7.26 3.91 -18.74
CA PHE A 338 -8.07 4.10 -19.95
C PHE A 338 -7.29 3.86 -21.25
N GLY A 339 -6.03 4.31 -21.32
CA GLY A 339 -5.16 4.05 -22.48
C GLY A 339 -4.96 2.55 -22.71
N SER A 340 -4.69 1.79 -21.64
CA SER A 340 -4.51 0.35 -21.72
C SER A 340 -5.80 -0.42 -22.05
N ALA A 341 -6.95 0.05 -21.57
CA ALA A 341 -8.26 -0.50 -21.95
C ALA A 341 -8.53 -0.35 -23.46
N LEU A 342 -8.18 0.81 -24.06
CA LEU A 342 -8.32 1.04 -25.50
C LEU A 342 -7.41 0.10 -26.30
N VAL A 343 -6.15 -0.05 -25.88
CA VAL A 343 -5.19 -0.99 -26.51
C VAL A 343 -5.74 -2.42 -26.47
N LEU A 344 -6.21 -2.89 -25.31
CA LEU A 344 -6.80 -4.23 -25.18
C LEU A 344 -8.06 -4.39 -26.03
N GLY A 345 -8.96 -3.40 -26.04
CA GLY A 345 -10.16 -3.42 -26.85
C GLY A 345 -9.87 -3.59 -28.35
N LEU A 346 -8.89 -2.84 -28.86
CA LEU A 346 -8.43 -2.90 -30.26
C LEU A 346 -7.72 -4.23 -30.57
N VAL A 347 -6.85 -4.70 -29.69
CA VAL A 347 -6.10 -5.95 -29.90
C VAL A 347 -7.03 -7.15 -29.87
N VAL A 348 -7.97 -7.22 -28.92
CA VAL A 348 -8.98 -8.28 -28.85
C VAL A 348 -9.91 -8.24 -30.05
N SER A 349 -10.18 -7.08 -30.65
CA SER A 349 -11.07 -6.98 -31.80
C SER A 349 -10.43 -7.41 -33.12
N ARG A 350 -9.10 -7.27 -33.25
CA ARG A 350 -8.36 -7.50 -34.51
C ARG A 350 -7.43 -8.70 -34.51
N LEU A 351 -6.85 -9.08 -33.39
CA LEU A 351 -5.86 -10.16 -33.31
C LEU A 351 -6.44 -11.44 -32.69
N SER A 352 -5.64 -12.50 -32.60
CA SER A 352 -6.03 -13.72 -31.87
C SER A 352 -6.09 -13.46 -30.35
N LEU A 353 -6.79 -14.32 -29.61
CA LEU A 353 -6.82 -14.24 -28.13
C LEU A 353 -5.44 -14.47 -27.51
N ALA A 354 -4.58 -15.28 -28.14
CA ALA A 354 -3.20 -15.49 -27.71
C ALA A 354 -2.37 -14.20 -27.83
N ALA A 355 -2.48 -13.48 -28.95
CA ALA A 355 -1.82 -12.18 -29.11
C ALA A 355 -2.35 -11.15 -28.09
N ALA A 356 -3.66 -11.14 -27.84
CA ALA A 356 -4.27 -10.28 -26.83
C ALA A 356 -3.78 -10.60 -25.41
N PHE A 357 -3.59 -11.88 -25.08
CA PHE A 357 -3.03 -12.30 -23.81
C PHE A 357 -1.59 -11.81 -23.63
N VAL A 358 -0.74 -11.96 -24.65
CA VAL A 358 0.64 -11.44 -24.63
C VAL A 358 0.64 -9.93 -24.39
N VAL A 359 -0.20 -9.18 -25.09
CA VAL A 359 -0.33 -7.73 -24.88
C VAL A 359 -0.80 -7.40 -23.46
N ALA A 360 -1.75 -8.16 -22.90
CA ALA A 360 -2.19 -7.97 -21.52
C ALA A 360 -1.04 -8.18 -20.51
N VAL A 361 -0.24 -9.24 -20.68
CA VAL A 361 0.94 -9.51 -19.85
C VAL A 361 1.98 -8.38 -19.97
N VAL A 362 2.22 -7.88 -21.18
CA VAL A 362 3.12 -6.74 -21.41
C VAL A 362 2.61 -5.49 -20.70
N LEU A 363 1.32 -5.16 -20.82
CA LEU A 363 0.73 -4.00 -20.15
C LEU A 363 0.81 -4.10 -18.63
N VAL A 364 0.53 -5.27 -18.05
CA VAL A 364 0.69 -5.52 -16.60
C VAL A 364 2.15 -5.35 -16.18
N SER A 365 3.09 -5.92 -16.96
CA SER A 365 4.52 -5.82 -16.67
C SER A 365 5.03 -4.38 -16.76
N LEU A 366 4.52 -3.60 -17.74
CA LEU A 366 4.82 -2.17 -17.86
C LEU A 366 4.30 -1.38 -16.66
N PHE A 367 3.09 -1.68 -16.18
CA PHE A 367 2.52 -1.00 -15.01
C PHE A 367 3.28 -1.32 -13.72
N ALA A 368 3.58 -2.61 -13.49
CA ALA A 368 4.35 -3.05 -12.34
C ALA A 368 5.80 -2.51 -12.40
N GLY A 369 6.41 -2.55 -13.59
CA GLY A 369 7.76 -2.02 -13.83
C GLY A 369 7.82 -0.50 -13.65
N SER A 370 6.84 0.26 -14.15
CA SER A 370 6.80 1.71 -13.96
C SER A 370 6.66 2.06 -12.49
N ALA A 371 5.80 1.36 -11.75
CA ALA A 371 5.61 1.58 -10.32
C ALA A 371 6.89 1.24 -9.52
N GLN A 372 7.58 0.16 -9.87
CA GLN A 372 8.85 -0.20 -9.24
C GLN A 372 9.95 0.82 -9.53
N VAL A 373 10.05 1.32 -10.77
CA VAL A 373 11.01 2.37 -11.13
C VAL A 373 10.67 3.69 -10.42
N ALA A 374 9.38 4.07 -10.37
CA ALA A 374 8.91 5.26 -9.66
C ALA A 374 9.32 5.23 -8.19
N LEU A 375 9.11 4.10 -7.51
CA LEU A 375 9.47 3.92 -6.10
C LEU A 375 11.00 3.97 -5.90
N THR A 376 11.74 3.16 -6.67
CA THR A 376 13.18 2.95 -6.42
C THR A 376 14.07 4.10 -6.86
N ARG A 377 13.73 4.78 -7.97
CA ARG A 377 14.54 5.88 -8.54
C ARG A 377 14.11 7.26 -8.08
N TYR A 378 12.81 7.47 -7.85
CA TYR A 378 12.25 8.79 -7.57
C TYR A 378 11.57 8.91 -6.20
N GLY A 379 11.50 7.81 -5.43
CA GLY A 379 10.76 7.80 -4.16
C GLY A 379 9.25 8.01 -4.33
N LEU A 380 8.71 7.75 -5.53
CA LEU A 380 7.30 7.99 -5.84
C LEU A 380 6.51 6.70 -5.72
N TRP A 381 5.59 6.65 -4.77
CA TRP A 381 4.63 5.56 -4.65
C TRP A 381 3.51 5.72 -5.69
N GLN A 382 3.48 4.78 -6.64
CA GLN A 382 2.40 4.59 -7.59
C GLN A 382 1.51 3.44 -7.12
N ALA A 383 0.22 3.73 -6.90
CA ALA A 383 -0.76 2.71 -6.55
C ALA A 383 -0.98 1.81 -7.78
N SER A 384 -0.75 0.52 -7.62
CA SER A 384 -0.62 -0.42 -8.75
C SER A 384 -1.46 -1.67 -8.64
N ALA A 385 -1.97 -1.98 -7.46
CA ALA A 385 -2.73 -3.21 -7.29
C ALA A 385 -4.08 -3.15 -8.02
N VAL A 386 -4.85 -2.07 -7.83
CA VAL A 386 -6.15 -1.87 -8.48
C VAL A 386 -6.01 -1.76 -10.00
N PRO A 387 -5.08 -0.96 -10.56
CA PRO A 387 -4.87 -0.91 -12.02
C PRO A 387 -4.50 -2.27 -12.63
N ILE A 388 -3.65 -3.06 -11.98
CA ILE A 388 -3.27 -4.39 -12.45
C ILE A 388 -4.46 -5.35 -12.42
N VAL A 389 -5.24 -5.36 -11.33
CA VAL A 389 -6.47 -6.17 -11.23
C VAL A 389 -7.49 -5.74 -12.27
N ALA A 390 -7.68 -4.44 -12.46
CA ALA A 390 -8.57 -3.88 -13.47
C ALA A 390 -8.18 -4.34 -14.88
N LEU A 391 -6.87 -4.33 -15.21
CA LEU A 391 -6.35 -4.80 -16.48
C LEU A 391 -6.66 -6.28 -16.73
N VAL A 392 -6.38 -7.13 -15.75
CA VAL A 392 -6.64 -8.58 -15.83
C VAL A 392 -8.13 -8.84 -16.02
N LEU A 393 -8.99 -8.24 -15.20
CA LEU A 393 -10.44 -8.42 -15.27
C LEU A 393 -11.03 -7.83 -16.56
N THR A 394 -10.50 -6.71 -17.06
CA THR A 394 -10.89 -6.16 -18.37
C THR A 394 -10.56 -7.15 -19.48
N PHE A 395 -9.36 -7.74 -19.49
CA PHE A 395 -8.98 -8.75 -20.48
C PHE A 395 -9.90 -9.98 -20.43
N VAL A 396 -10.22 -10.47 -19.23
CA VAL A 396 -11.15 -11.60 -19.04
C VAL A 396 -12.54 -11.25 -19.58
N ALA A 397 -13.08 -10.09 -19.22
CA ALA A 397 -14.40 -9.64 -19.68
C ALA A 397 -14.48 -9.52 -21.21
N LEU A 398 -13.45 -8.93 -21.84
CA LEU A 398 -13.36 -8.82 -23.31
C LEU A 398 -13.26 -10.19 -23.98
N SER A 399 -12.48 -11.11 -23.41
CA SER A 399 -12.31 -12.46 -23.92
C SER A 399 -13.61 -13.26 -23.87
N LEU A 400 -14.33 -13.20 -22.74
CA LEU A 400 -15.64 -13.83 -22.58
C LEU A 400 -16.68 -13.25 -23.53
N TYR A 401 -16.70 -11.92 -23.68
CA TYR A 401 -17.62 -11.26 -24.62
C TYR A 401 -17.34 -11.67 -26.07
N ARG A 402 -16.07 -11.68 -26.48
CA ARG A 402 -15.66 -12.13 -27.82
C ARG A 402 -16.02 -13.59 -28.05
N TYR A 403 -15.78 -14.46 -27.08
CA TYR A 403 -16.16 -15.86 -27.15
C TYR A 403 -17.68 -16.03 -27.32
N GLY A 404 -18.47 -15.30 -26.52
CA GLY A 404 -19.93 -15.32 -26.63
C GLY A 404 -20.47 -14.81 -27.96
N LEU A 405 -19.82 -13.81 -28.58
CA LEU A 405 -20.15 -13.36 -29.94
C LEU A 405 -19.88 -14.46 -30.98
N LEU A 406 -18.70 -15.07 -30.92
CA LEU A 406 -18.32 -16.17 -31.83
C LEU A 406 -19.26 -17.37 -31.68
N ASP A 407 -19.65 -17.69 -30.45
CA ASP A 407 -20.57 -18.79 -30.19
C ASP A 407 -22.01 -18.49 -30.68
N LYS A 408 -22.49 -17.25 -30.57
CA LYS A 408 -23.76 -16.83 -31.17
C LYS A 408 -23.76 -16.96 -32.69
N GLU A 409 -22.68 -16.55 -33.35
CA GLU A 409 -22.51 -16.70 -34.81
C GLU A 409 -22.51 -18.18 -35.21
N ARG A 410 -21.74 -19.02 -34.51
CA ARG A 410 -21.73 -20.48 -34.72
C ARG A 410 -23.12 -21.11 -34.55
N ARG A 411 -23.84 -20.76 -33.48
CA ARG A 411 -25.21 -21.24 -33.24
C ARG A 411 -26.22 -20.73 -34.27
N HIS A 412 -26.03 -19.53 -34.81
CA HIS A 412 -26.88 -19.00 -35.87
C HIS A 412 -26.64 -19.77 -37.19
N ILE A 413 -25.38 -19.94 -37.58
CA ILE A 413 -25.00 -20.73 -38.76
C ILE A 413 -25.57 -22.14 -38.65
N ARG A 414 -25.34 -22.85 -37.54
CA ARG A 414 -25.89 -24.20 -37.31
C ARG A 414 -27.41 -24.25 -37.48
N ARG A 415 -28.15 -23.28 -36.91
CA ARG A 415 -29.61 -23.18 -37.05
C ARG A 415 -30.07 -22.95 -38.48
N VAL A 416 -29.32 -22.17 -39.27
CA VAL A 416 -29.63 -21.95 -40.69
C VAL A 416 -29.42 -23.24 -41.49
N PHE A 417 -28.31 -23.94 -41.29
CA PHE A 417 -28.03 -25.21 -41.97
C PHE A 417 -29.05 -26.31 -41.64
N GLN A 418 -29.53 -26.37 -40.38
CA GLN A 418 -30.56 -27.31 -39.95
C GLN A 418 -31.94 -27.10 -40.61
N ARG A 419 -32.17 -25.98 -41.30
CA ARG A 419 -33.39 -25.79 -42.12
C ARG A 419 -33.31 -26.48 -43.48
N TYR A 420 -32.10 -26.77 -43.96
CA TYR A 420 -31.86 -27.35 -45.29
C TYR A 420 -31.37 -28.79 -45.23
N LEU A 421 -30.78 -29.20 -44.10
CA LEU A 421 -30.22 -30.53 -43.89
C LEU A 421 -30.80 -31.13 -42.60
N ALA A 422 -31.02 -32.45 -42.60
CA ALA A 422 -31.43 -33.18 -41.41
C ALA A 422 -30.41 -32.93 -40.26
N PRO A 423 -30.86 -32.80 -38.99
CA PRO A 423 -30.00 -32.47 -37.86
C PRO A 423 -28.77 -33.39 -37.74
N GLN A 424 -28.97 -34.68 -38.00
CA GLN A 424 -27.94 -35.72 -37.96
C GLN A 424 -26.83 -35.46 -39.00
N MET A 425 -27.18 -34.93 -40.17
CA MET A 425 -26.21 -34.57 -41.22
C MET A 425 -25.39 -33.34 -40.82
N VAL A 426 -26.02 -32.32 -40.24
CA VAL A 426 -25.31 -31.12 -39.76
C VAL A 426 -24.32 -31.49 -38.64
N ASP A 427 -24.74 -32.35 -37.71
CA ASP A 427 -23.88 -32.79 -36.61
C ASP A 427 -22.71 -33.63 -37.11
N ARG A 428 -22.94 -34.48 -38.12
CA ARG A 428 -21.88 -35.21 -38.82
C ARG A 428 -20.88 -34.27 -39.50
N LEU A 429 -21.36 -33.28 -40.24
CA LEU A 429 -20.50 -32.28 -40.91
C LEU A 429 -19.66 -31.46 -39.92
N VAL A 430 -20.25 -31.05 -38.80
CA VAL A 430 -19.53 -30.31 -37.76
C VAL A 430 -18.46 -31.18 -37.09
N ARG A 431 -18.74 -32.47 -36.88
CA ARG A 431 -17.83 -33.42 -36.22
C ARG A 431 -16.67 -33.84 -37.12
N GLU A 432 -16.97 -34.15 -38.38
CA GLU A 432 -15.97 -34.65 -39.34
C GLU A 432 -15.13 -33.53 -39.96
N GLN A 433 -15.56 -32.26 -39.88
CA GLN A 433 -14.91 -31.08 -40.48
C GLN A 433 -14.58 -31.23 -41.97
N LYS A 434 -15.24 -32.16 -42.66
CA LYS A 434 -15.11 -32.41 -44.09
C LYS A 434 -16.41 -32.01 -44.77
N LEU A 435 -16.31 -31.37 -45.93
CA LEU A 435 -17.43 -31.31 -46.86
C LEU A 435 -17.75 -32.76 -47.29
N PRO A 436 -19.02 -33.10 -47.54
CA PRO A 436 -19.34 -34.43 -48.05
C PRO A 436 -18.54 -34.62 -49.34
N GLU A 437 -17.82 -35.75 -49.45
CA GLU A 437 -17.10 -36.07 -50.67
C GLU A 437 -18.12 -36.09 -51.82
N LEU A 438 -17.92 -35.22 -52.81
CA LEU A 438 -18.76 -35.13 -54.01
C LEU A 438 -18.43 -36.33 -54.90
N GLY A 439 -18.88 -37.50 -54.48
CA GLY A 439 -18.78 -38.77 -55.17
C GLY A 439 -19.93 -39.65 -54.69
N GLY A 440 -20.73 -40.17 -55.62
CA GLY A 440 -21.83 -41.06 -55.26
C GLY A 440 -21.30 -42.32 -54.56
N GLU A 441 -21.95 -42.72 -53.47
CA GLU A 441 -21.63 -43.94 -52.74
C GLU A 441 -22.65 -45.03 -53.12
N LEU A 442 -22.18 -46.21 -53.52
CA LEU A 442 -23.06 -47.38 -53.67
C LEU A 442 -23.42 -47.89 -52.27
N ARG A 443 -24.70 -47.78 -51.92
CA ARG A 443 -25.26 -48.32 -50.67
C ARG A 443 -26.49 -49.15 -50.96
N GLU A 444 -26.63 -50.25 -50.23
CA GLU A 444 -27.88 -51.00 -50.19
C GLU A 444 -28.85 -50.26 -49.26
N LEU A 445 -29.99 -49.84 -49.81
CA LEU A 445 -30.99 -49.03 -49.11
C LEU A 445 -32.38 -49.65 -49.31
N THR A 446 -33.16 -49.74 -48.25
CA THR A 446 -34.60 -50.01 -48.34
C THR A 446 -35.32 -48.69 -48.56
N VAL A 447 -36.00 -48.55 -49.70
CA VAL A 447 -36.70 -47.31 -50.08
C VAL A 447 -38.20 -47.47 -49.82
N LEU A 448 -38.77 -46.55 -49.04
CA LEU A 448 -40.21 -46.44 -48.79
C LEU A 448 -40.78 -45.25 -49.57
N PHE A 449 -41.82 -45.49 -50.37
CA PHE A 449 -42.63 -44.45 -50.98
C PHE A 449 -44.04 -44.48 -50.39
N SER A 450 -44.52 -43.31 -49.97
CA SER A 450 -45.88 -43.10 -49.46
C SER A 450 -46.39 -41.76 -49.97
N ASP A 451 -47.63 -41.73 -50.45
CA ASP A 451 -48.26 -40.53 -50.99
C ASP A 451 -49.73 -40.46 -50.56
N LEU A 452 -50.29 -39.26 -50.57
CA LEU A 452 -51.69 -39.01 -50.30
C LEU A 452 -52.55 -39.50 -51.47
N ARG A 453 -53.42 -40.46 -51.19
CA ARG A 453 -54.38 -40.96 -52.18
C ARG A 453 -55.27 -39.82 -52.68
N GLY A 454 -55.28 -39.61 -54.00
CA GLY A 454 -56.13 -38.59 -54.63
C GLY A 454 -55.65 -37.15 -54.44
N PHE A 455 -54.35 -36.94 -54.15
CA PHE A 455 -53.77 -35.63 -53.90
C PHE A 455 -54.12 -34.58 -54.97
N THR A 456 -54.07 -34.92 -56.25
CA THR A 456 -54.40 -34.01 -57.37
C THR A 456 -55.80 -33.40 -57.23
N ALA A 457 -56.81 -34.23 -56.97
CA ALA A 457 -58.20 -33.76 -56.79
C ALA A 457 -58.36 -32.94 -55.51
N LEU A 458 -57.54 -33.22 -54.49
CA LEU A 458 -57.51 -32.47 -53.23
C LEU A 458 -56.88 -31.08 -53.43
N SER A 459 -55.80 -30.98 -54.22
CA SER A 459 -55.10 -29.73 -54.53
C SER A 459 -55.90 -28.78 -55.42
N GLU A 460 -56.77 -29.32 -56.28
CA GLU A 460 -57.62 -28.52 -57.17
C GLU A 460 -58.87 -27.96 -56.47
N ARG A 461 -59.26 -28.52 -55.32
CA ARG A 461 -60.50 -28.17 -54.59
C ARG A 461 -60.27 -27.36 -53.33
N LEU A 462 -59.07 -27.42 -52.74
CA LEU A 462 -58.75 -26.74 -51.49
C LEU A 462 -58.05 -25.41 -51.73
N GLU A 463 -58.38 -24.43 -50.91
CA GLU A 463 -57.63 -23.18 -50.79
C GLU A 463 -56.16 -23.46 -50.41
N PRO A 464 -55.18 -22.73 -50.98
CA PRO A 464 -53.74 -22.99 -50.76
C PRO A 464 -53.31 -23.03 -49.28
N THR A 465 -53.95 -22.23 -48.43
CA THR A 465 -53.66 -22.19 -46.98
C THR A 465 -54.17 -23.42 -46.23
N VAL A 466 -55.24 -24.06 -46.72
CA VAL A 466 -55.78 -25.31 -46.18
C VAL A 466 -54.95 -26.49 -46.71
N LEU A 467 -54.62 -26.48 -48.00
CA LEU A 467 -53.77 -27.50 -48.62
C LEU A 467 -52.40 -27.59 -47.93
N THR A 468 -51.77 -26.45 -47.66
CA THR A 468 -50.47 -26.40 -46.96
C THR A 468 -50.55 -27.00 -45.54
N ARG A 469 -51.66 -26.80 -44.83
CA ARG A 469 -51.87 -27.41 -43.51
C ARG A 469 -52.03 -28.93 -43.59
N VAL A 470 -52.77 -29.43 -44.59
CA VAL A 470 -52.95 -30.87 -44.82
C VAL A 470 -51.61 -31.53 -45.18
N ILE A 471 -50.84 -30.92 -46.08
CA ILE A 471 -49.50 -31.40 -46.47
C ILE A 471 -48.58 -31.43 -45.26
N ASN A 472 -48.50 -30.35 -44.48
CA ASN A 472 -47.64 -30.31 -43.30
C ASN A 472 -48.05 -31.33 -42.25
N ALA A 473 -49.35 -31.57 -42.04
CA ALA A 473 -49.84 -32.60 -41.12
C ALA A 473 -49.44 -34.01 -41.59
N PHE A 474 -49.65 -34.33 -42.87
CA PHE A 474 -49.25 -35.61 -43.45
C PHE A 474 -47.75 -35.84 -43.38
N LEU A 475 -46.95 -34.86 -43.84
CA LEU A 475 -45.50 -34.96 -43.82
C LEU A 475 -44.95 -35.06 -42.39
N SER A 476 -45.55 -34.37 -41.42
CA SER A 476 -45.13 -34.47 -40.02
C SER A 476 -45.38 -35.88 -39.46
N ALA A 477 -46.59 -36.42 -39.66
CA ALA A 477 -46.92 -37.77 -39.19
C ALA A 477 -46.09 -38.86 -39.90
N ALA A 478 -45.86 -38.71 -41.21
CA ALA A 478 -45.01 -39.62 -41.97
C ALA A 478 -43.56 -39.56 -41.49
N THR A 479 -43.05 -38.36 -41.19
CA THR A 479 -41.68 -38.18 -40.67
C THR A 479 -41.54 -38.77 -39.26
N GLU A 480 -42.53 -38.58 -38.39
CA GLU A 480 -42.54 -39.15 -37.03
C GLU A 480 -42.63 -40.68 -37.02
N ALA A 481 -43.29 -41.29 -38.01
CA ALA A 481 -43.39 -42.74 -38.11
C ALA A 481 -42.12 -43.42 -38.69
N VAL A 482 -41.25 -42.66 -39.37
CA VAL A 482 -40.04 -43.16 -40.04
C VAL A 482 -38.77 -42.90 -39.21
N LEU A 483 -38.76 -41.82 -38.41
CA LEU A 483 -37.71 -41.52 -37.44
C LEU A 483 -37.85 -42.36 -36.17
#